data_AF-A0A6J6Q1H2-F1
#
_entry.id   AF-A0A6J6Q1H2-F1
#
_cell.length_a   1.000
_cell.length_b   1.000
_cell.length_c   1.000
_cell.angle_alpha   90.00
_cell.angle_beta   90.00
_cell.angle_gamma   90.00
#
_symmetry.space_group_name_H-M   'P 1'
#
loop_
_entity.id
_entity.type
_entity.pdbx_description
1 polymer ?
#
loop_
_entity_poly.entity_id
_entity_poly.type
_entity_poly.pdbx_seq_one_letter_code
_entity_poly.pdbx_strand_id
1 'polypeptide(L)'
;MSAMNRFNRWLGAKITDLVGTMWCAYLFAAIALISLPAAISSHSLIIIVAWVAQTFLQLVLLSIIMVGQSVSSEAVAQKITETHTASLAEFELAKEARAFAAEELRELKAITAAVHAKVHQAE
;
A
#
# COMPACT_ATOMS: atom_id res chain seq x y z
N MET A 1 15.38 -22.02 0.81
CA MET A 1 15.39 -20.96 1.84
C MET A 1 15.31 -21.60 3.23
N SER A 2 16.31 -21.38 4.09
CA SER A 2 16.42 -22.05 5.40
C SER A 2 15.28 -21.66 6.34
N ALA A 3 14.89 -22.56 7.25
CA ALA A 3 13.86 -22.31 8.25
C ALA A 3 14.18 -21.07 9.13
N MET A 4 15.47 -20.83 9.37
CA MET A 4 15.98 -19.67 10.12
C MET A 4 15.61 -18.34 9.46
N ASN A 5 15.75 -18.22 8.13
CA ASN A 5 15.39 -16.99 7.43
C ASN A 5 13.88 -16.72 7.46
N ARG A 6 13.05 -17.77 7.44
CA ARG A 6 11.59 -17.64 7.59
C ARG A 6 11.23 -17.17 9.00
N PHE A 7 11.86 -17.73 10.02
CA PHE A 7 11.66 -17.31 11.41
C PHE A 7 12.09 -15.86 11.65
N ASN A 8 13.27 -15.46 11.18
CA ASN A 8 13.76 -14.09 11.32
C ASN A 8 12.86 -13.07 10.62
N ARG A 9 12.36 -13.40 9.42
CA ARG A 9 11.39 -12.56 8.71
C ARG A 9 10.06 -12.46 9.45
N TRP A 10 9.56 -13.58 9.97
CA TRP A 10 8.32 -13.60 10.74
C TRP A 10 8.43 -12.78 12.04
N LEU A 11 9.53 -12.94 12.76
CA LEU A 11 9.79 -12.19 13.99
C LEU A 11 9.97 -10.69 13.70
N GLY A 12 10.77 -10.36 12.70
CA GLY A 12 10.99 -8.97 12.29
C GLY A 12 9.71 -8.28 11.85
N ALA A 13 8.85 -8.97 11.09
CA ALA A 13 7.54 -8.45 10.71
C ALA A 13 6.66 -8.19 11.94
N LYS A 14 6.56 -9.16 12.87
CA LYS A 14 5.76 -8.96 14.09
C LYS A 14 6.24 -7.82 14.97
N ILE A 15 7.56 -7.66 15.14
CA ILE A 15 8.11 -6.55 15.92
C ILE A 15 7.80 -5.22 15.22
N THR A 16 8.00 -5.15 13.91
CA THR A 16 7.72 -3.94 13.12
C THR A 16 6.25 -3.58 13.16
N ASP A 17 5.34 -4.55 13.04
CA ASP A 17 3.90 -4.34 13.12
C ASP A 17 3.50 -3.79 14.50
N LEU A 18 4.10 -4.30 15.58
CA LEU A 18 3.83 -3.79 16.93
C LEU A 18 4.36 -2.37 17.13
N VAL A 19 5.60 -2.10 16.72
CA VAL A 19 6.26 -0.79 16.89
C VAL A 19 5.70 0.27 15.93
N GLY A 20 5.15 -0.17 14.79
CA GLY A 20 4.48 0.65 13.79
C GLY A 20 3.05 1.08 14.16
N THR A 21 2.61 0.83 15.39
CA THR A 21 1.34 1.35 15.93
C THR A 21 1.55 2.65 16.73
N MET A 22 0.56 3.54 16.74
CA MET A 22 0.60 4.78 17.55
C MET A 22 0.86 4.53 19.04
N TRP A 23 0.48 3.35 19.54
CA TRP A 23 0.75 2.90 20.91
C TRP A 23 2.23 2.95 21.28
N CYS A 24 3.13 2.67 20.33
CA CYS A 24 4.55 2.67 20.60
C CYS A 24 5.10 4.09 20.86
N ALA A 25 4.55 5.09 20.18
CA ALA A 25 4.90 6.50 20.43
C ALA A 25 4.47 6.92 21.85
N TYR A 26 3.27 6.51 22.30
CA TYR A 26 2.82 6.78 23.67
C TYR A 26 3.68 6.05 24.72
N LEU A 27 4.05 4.80 24.46
CA LEU A 27 4.92 4.04 25.36
C LEU A 27 6.30 4.68 25.49
N PHE A 28 6.92 5.10 24.38
CA PHE A 28 8.22 5.75 24.40
C PHE A 28 8.17 7.13 25.05
N ALA A 29 7.09 7.89 24.84
CA ALA A 29 6.87 9.14 25.56
C ALA A 29 6.76 8.90 27.07
N ALA A 30 6.05 7.85 27.50
CA ALA A 30 5.92 7.48 28.91
C ALA A 30 7.27 7.05 29.52
N ILE A 31 8.04 6.22 28.81
CA ILE A 31 9.38 5.80 29.22
C ILE A 31 10.32 7.01 29.33
N ALA A 32 10.29 7.91 28.36
CA ALA A 32 11.08 9.13 28.41
C ALA A 32 10.73 9.94 29.68
N LEU A 33 9.44 10.13 30.00
CA LEU A 33 9.00 10.85 31.20
C LEU A 33 9.61 10.32 32.51
N ILE A 34 9.96 9.04 32.61
CA ILE A 34 10.63 8.47 33.79
C ILE A 34 12.02 9.10 34.02
N SER A 35 12.70 9.52 32.95
CA SER A 35 14.03 10.16 33.01
C SER A 35 13.99 11.68 33.17
N LEU A 36 12.82 12.31 33.04
CA LEU A 36 12.61 13.75 33.23
C LEU A 36 13.02 14.26 34.62
N PRO A 37 12.69 13.59 35.75
CA PRO A 37 13.06 14.08 37.09
C PRO A 37 14.57 14.20 37.28
N ALA A 38 15.35 13.30 36.67
CA ALA A 38 16.81 13.33 36.72
C ALA A 38 17.37 14.56 35.99
N ALA A 39 16.78 14.92 34.83
CA ALA A 39 17.17 16.13 34.09
C ALA A 39 16.81 17.42 34.85
N ILE A 40 15.63 17.48 35.48
CA ILE A 40 15.20 18.65 36.27
C ILE A 40 16.08 18.81 37.51
N SER A 41 16.43 17.71 38.17
CA SER A 41 17.29 17.72 39.37
C SER A 41 18.69 18.31 39.10
N SER A 42 19.13 18.33 37.84
CA SER A 42 20.44 18.88 37.46
C SER A 42 20.52 20.42 37.53
N HIS A 43 19.39 21.13 37.70
CA HIS A 43 19.31 22.61 37.78
C HIS A 43 19.96 23.38 36.61
N SER A 44 20.20 22.70 35.48
CA SER A 44 20.85 23.29 34.30
C SER A 44 19.89 23.29 33.13
N LEU A 45 19.58 24.47 32.61
CA LEU A 45 18.74 24.63 31.43
C LEU A 45 19.28 23.86 30.22
N ILE A 46 20.60 23.79 30.08
CA ILE A 46 21.26 23.07 28.98
C ILE A 46 20.93 21.58 29.04
N ILE A 47 20.95 20.99 30.23
CA ILE A 47 20.68 19.55 30.42
C ILE A 47 19.21 19.23 30.14
N ILE A 48 18.28 20.10 30.56
CA ILE A 48 16.86 19.93 30.29
C ILE A 48 16.58 20.00 28.78
N VAL A 49 17.12 21.02 28.10
CA VAL A 49 16.94 21.16 26.64
C VAL A 49 17.59 20.01 25.90
N ALA A 50 18.78 19.58 26.29
CA ALA A 50 19.46 18.41 25.71
C ALA A 50 18.63 17.14 25.90
N TRP A 51 18.05 16.92 27.08
CA TRP A 51 17.17 15.78 27.34
C TRP A 51 15.91 15.80 26.47
N VAL A 52 15.27 16.97 26.29
CA VAL A 52 14.10 17.09 25.40
C VAL A 52 14.48 16.79 23.95
N ALA A 53 15.54 17.42 23.43
CA ALA A 53 15.94 17.28 22.03
C ALA A 53 16.49 15.88 21.70
N GLN A 54 17.22 15.28 22.65
CA GLN A 54 17.87 14.00 22.46
C GLN A 54 16.98 12.87 22.96
N THR A 55 16.80 12.69 24.26
CA THR A 55 16.10 11.51 24.79
C THR A 55 14.63 11.47 24.41
N PHE A 56 13.90 12.58 24.58
CA PHE A 56 12.46 12.59 24.33
C PHE A 56 12.14 12.65 22.83
N LEU A 57 12.61 13.68 22.12
CA LEU A 57 12.34 13.86 20.70
C LEU A 57 12.87 12.68 19.88
N GLN A 58 14.08 12.17 20.11
CA GLN A 58 14.64 11.09 19.28
C GLN A 58 13.86 9.78 19.42
N LEU A 59 13.51 9.36 20.64
CA LEU A 59 12.73 8.14 20.88
C LEU A 59 11.35 8.25 20.25
N VAL A 60 10.64 9.35 20.51
CA VAL A 60 9.27 9.56 20.03
C VAL A 60 9.24 9.74 18.50
N LEU A 61 10.16 10.52 17.93
CA LEU A 61 10.24 10.80 16.50
C LEU A 61 10.50 9.53 15.69
N LEU A 62 11.37 8.63 16.18
CA LEU A 62 11.62 7.35 15.50
C LEU A 62 10.34 6.50 15.41
N SER A 63 9.58 6.39 16.50
CA SER A 63 8.31 5.65 16.49
C SER A 63 7.25 6.32 15.60
N ILE A 64 7.09 7.65 15.70
CA ILE A 64 6.10 8.38 14.86
C ILE A 64 6.42 8.23 13.38
N ILE A 65 7.70 8.30 12.98
CA ILE A 65 8.11 8.10 11.59
C ILE A 65 7.69 6.70 11.12
N MET A 66 7.94 5.66 11.91
CA MET A 66 7.58 4.29 11.55
C MET A 66 6.07 4.13 11.33
N VAL A 67 5.24 4.70 12.22
CA VAL A 67 3.77 4.70 12.07
C VAL A 67 3.34 5.50 10.84
N GLY A 68 3.98 6.64 10.58
CA GLY A 68 3.69 7.43 9.38
C GLY A 68 3.97 6.65 8.09
N GLN A 69 5.04 5.85 8.07
CA GLN A 69 5.36 4.99 6.93
C GLN A 69 4.36 3.84 6.76
N SER A 70 3.89 3.22 7.85
CA SER A 70 2.91 2.12 7.79
C SER A 70 1.55 2.61 7.27
N VAL A 71 1.04 3.73 7.78
CA VAL A 71 -0.21 4.35 7.31
C VAL A 71 -0.13 4.76 5.84
N SER A 72 0.99 5.36 5.42
CA SER A 72 1.21 5.72 4.01
C SER A 72 1.22 4.48 3.11
N SER A 73 1.86 3.40 3.55
CA SER A 73 1.92 2.14 2.81
C SER A 73 0.56 1.48 2.66
N GLU A 74 -0.28 1.53 3.69
CA GLU A 74 -1.66 1.01 3.65
C GLU A 74 -2.52 1.79 2.66
N ALA A 75 -2.45 3.12 2.66
CA ALA A 75 -3.17 3.96 1.69
C ALA A 75 -2.75 3.67 0.24
N VAL A 76 -1.45 3.41 0.01
CA VAL A 76 -0.93 2.98 -1.30
C VAL A 76 -1.46 1.59 -1.67
N ALA A 77 -1.45 0.64 -0.73
CA ALA A 77 -1.97 -0.71 -0.96
C ALA A 77 -3.47 -0.72 -1.29
N GLN A 78 -4.26 0.12 -0.62
CA GLN A 78 -5.67 0.32 -0.93
C GLN A 78 -5.84 0.83 -2.38
N LYS A 79 -5.11 1.87 -2.77
CA LYS A 79 -5.16 2.42 -4.13
C LYS A 79 -4.75 1.39 -5.19
N ILE A 80 -3.74 0.56 -4.91
CA ILE A 80 -3.33 -0.54 -5.80
C ILE A 80 -4.49 -1.53 -5.97
N THR A 81 -5.16 -1.89 -4.87
CA THR A 81 -6.30 -2.82 -4.90
C THR A 81 -7.47 -2.24 -5.70
N GLU A 82 -7.82 -0.98 -5.48
CA GLU A 82 -8.85 -0.26 -6.22
C GLU A 82 -8.51 -0.17 -7.72
N THR A 83 -7.28 0.21 -8.06
CA THR A 83 -6.83 0.27 -9.46
C THR A 83 -6.86 -1.11 -10.12
N HIS A 84 -6.38 -2.14 -9.42
CA HIS A 84 -6.35 -3.50 -9.95
C HIS A 84 -7.76 -4.05 -10.20
N THR A 85 -8.70 -3.80 -9.27
CA THR A 85 -10.10 -4.20 -9.45
C THR A 85 -10.77 -3.43 -10.58
N ALA A 86 -10.52 -2.13 -10.71
CA ALA A 86 -11.00 -1.33 -11.83
C ALA A 86 -10.46 -1.83 -13.18
N SER A 87 -9.16 -2.11 -13.28
CA SER A 87 -8.55 -2.65 -14.51
C SER A 87 -9.11 -4.01 -14.90
N LEU A 88 -9.43 -4.88 -13.93
CA LEU A 88 -10.09 -6.16 -14.23
C LEU A 88 -11.51 -5.96 -14.75
N ALA A 89 -12.27 -5.02 -14.18
CA ALA A 89 -13.61 -4.70 -14.66
C ALA A 89 -13.58 -4.15 -16.10
N GLU A 90 -12.65 -3.24 -16.41
CA GLU A 90 -12.45 -2.75 -17.77
C GLU A 90 -12.03 -3.87 -18.75
N PHE A 91 -11.20 -4.81 -18.31
CA PHE A 91 -10.78 -5.94 -19.12
C PHE A 91 -11.95 -6.86 -19.50
N GLU A 92 -12.83 -7.18 -18.55
CA GLU A 92 -14.02 -7.99 -18.82
C GLU A 92 -14.99 -7.26 -19.77
N LEU A 93 -15.22 -5.96 -19.57
CA LEU A 93 -16.02 -5.14 -20.51
C LEU A 93 -15.42 -5.13 -21.92
N ALA A 94 -14.09 -4.99 -22.04
CA ALA A 94 -13.40 -5.04 -23.34
C ALA A 94 -13.52 -6.43 -24.01
N LYS A 95 -13.51 -7.50 -23.22
CA LYS A 95 -13.69 -8.87 -23.69
C LYS A 95 -15.12 -9.11 -24.20
N GLU A 96 -16.13 -8.60 -23.50
CA GLU A 96 -17.53 -8.63 -23.94
C GLU A 96 -17.72 -7.82 -25.24
N ALA A 97 -17.18 -6.61 -25.31
CA ALA A 97 -17.25 -5.78 -26.52
C ALA A 97 -16.58 -6.46 -27.73
N ARG A 98 -15.45 -7.14 -27.51
CA ARG A 98 -14.78 -7.94 -28.56
C ARG A 98 -15.61 -9.13 -29.00
N ALA A 99 -16.28 -9.82 -28.08
CA ALA A 99 -17.15 -10.94 -28.41
C ALA A 99 -18.34 -10.47 -29.27
N PHE A 100 -18.97 -9.35 -28.89
CA PHE A 100 -20.04 -8.76 -29.67
C PHE A 100 -19.58 -8.33 -31.07
N ALA A 101 -18.47 -7.60 -31.17
CA ALA A 101 -17.91 -7.17 -32.46
C ALA A 101 -17.51 -8.35 -33.37
N ALA A 102 -17.07 -9.48 -32.78
CA ALA A 102 -16.77 -10.69 -33.54
C ALA A 102 -18.02 -11.32 -34.16
N GLU A 103 -19.17 -11.27 -33.47
CA GLU A 103 -20.44 -11.74 -34.02
C GLU A 103 -20.94 -10.83 -35.14
N GLU A 104 -20.93 -9.50 -34.95
CA GLU A 104 -21.31 -8.54 -35.99
C GLU A 104 -20.46 -8.70 -37.27
N LEU A 105 -19.15 -8.93 -37.12
CA LEU A 105 -18.26 -9.18 -38.26
C LEU A 105 -18.61 -10.47 -38.99
N ARG A 106 -19.10 -11.49 -38.28
CA ARG A 106 -19.52 -12.77 -38.85
C ARG A 106 -20.79 -12.61 -39.67
N GLU A 107 -21.77 -11.87 -39.17
CA GLU A 107 -22.99 -11.55 -39.90
C GLU A 107 -22.72 -10.69 -41.15
N LEU A 108 -21.90 -9.65 -41.02
CA LEU A 108 -21.55 -8.78 -42.14
C LEU A 108 -20.84 -9.55 -43.26
N LYS A 109 -19.95 -10.50 -42.91
CA LYS A 109 -19.31 -11.39 -43.89
C LYS A 109 -20.31 -12.29 -44.60
N ALA A 110 -21.30 -12.83 -43.89
CA ALA A 110 -22.34 -13.67 -44.49
C ALA A 110 -23.20 -12.89 -45.49
N ILE A 111 -23.62 -11.67 -45.13
CA ILE A 111 -24.36 -10.77 -46.03
C ILE A 111 -23.51 -10.40 -47.24
N THR A 112 -22.25 -10.02 -47.03
CA THR A 112 -21.33 -9.65 -48.11
C THR A 112 -21.14 -10.82 -49.09
N ALA A 113 -20.96 -12.05 -48.59
CA ALA A 113 -20.85 -13.24 -49.44
C ALA A 113 -22.13 -13.50 -50.25
N ALA A 114 -23.31 -13.33 -49.64
CA ALA A 114 -24.59 -13.48 -50.34
C ALA A 114 -24.78 -12.42 -51.44
N VAL A 115 -24.40 -11.17 -51.17
CA VAL A 115 -24.41 -10.08 -52.16
C VAL A 115 -23.44 -10.39 -53.30
N HIS A 116 -22.21 -10.80 -52.99
CA HIS A 116 -21.20 -11.12 -54.01
C HIS A 116 -21.66 -12.26 -54.93
N ALA A 117 -22.29 -13.30 -54.38
CA ALA A 117 -22.86 -14.39 -55.15
C ALA A 117 -23.99 -13.92 -56.09
N LYS A 118 -24.84 -12.98 -55.65
CA LYS A 118 -25.91 -12.42 -56.50
C LYS A 118 -25.40 -11.52 -57.60
N VAL A 119 -24.36 -10.73 -57.34
CA VAL A 119 -23.72 -9.89 -58.37
C VAL A 119 -23.13 -10.76 -59.48
N HIS A 120 -22.48 -11.87 -59.12
CA HIS A 120 -21.86 -12.78 -60.09
C HIS A 120 -22.86 -13.60 -60.93
N GLN A 121 -24.11 -13.72 -60.49
CA GLN A 121 -25.20 -14.36 -61.25
C GLN A 121 -25.95 -13.40 -62.17
N ALA A 122 -25.70 -12.09 -62.04
CA ALA A 122 -26.33 -11.05 -62.83
C ALA A 122 -25.46 -10.59 -64.03
N GLU A 123 -24.19 -11.02 -64.08
CA GLU A 123 -23.34 -11.00 -65.28
C GLU A 123 -23.48 -12.31 -66.07
#